data_AF-A0A973MT23-F1
#
_entry.id   AF-A0A973MT23-F1
#
_cell.length_a   1.000
_cell.length_b   1.000
_cell.length_c   1.000
_cell.angle_alpha   90.00
_cell.angle_beta   90.00
_cell.angle_gamma   90.00
#
_symmetry.space_group_name_H-M   'P 1'
#
loop_
_entity.id
_entity.type
_entity.pdbx_description
1 polymer ?
#
loop_
_entity_poly.entity_id
_entity_poly.type
_entity_poly.pdbx_seq_one_letter_code
_entity_poly.pdbx_strand_id
1 'polypeptide(L)'
;MAESTTAVAEPLGGTRDTPPAGSEFAPLLRTVRGQGLLERRRTWYALAIAGNALALAGIVTGIVLTGDSWWSLLLAPLLAVFGARTAFIGHDAGHSQIAAGKSGARVIGLIHGNLLLGMSYAWWNDKHNRHHANPNHIDKDPDVVADVLV
;
A
#
# COMPACT_ATOMS: atom_id res chain seq x y z
N MET A 1 -12.12 18.38 -49.71
CA MET A 1 -11.87 19.56 -48.88
C MET A 1 -11.05 19.11 -47.69
N ALA A 2 -9.75 19.41 -47.68
CA ALA A 2 -8.86 19.14 -46.57
C ALA A 2 -8.42 20.52 -46.04
N GLU A 3 -8.77 20.84 -44.80
CA GLU A 3 -8.34 22.06 -44.13
C GLU A 3 -6.88 21.91 -43.69
N SER A 4 -6.05 22.85 -44.13
CA SER A 4 -4.65 22.97 -43.74
C SER A 4 -4.58 23.77 -42.44
N THR A 5 -4.29 23.11 -41.33
CA THR A 5 -4.09 23.79 -40.03
C THR A 5 -2.68 24.35 -39.97
N THR A 6 -2.54 25.63 -40.28
CA THR A 6 -1.29 26.38 -40.12
C THR A 6 -1.03 26.63 -38.63
N ALA A 7 -0.13 25.86 -38.03
CA ALA A 7 0.39 26.14 -36.70
C ALA A 7 1.42 27.27 -36.79
N VAL A 8 1.09 28.45 -36.27
CA VAL A 8 2.04 29.56 -36.10
C VAL A 8 2.92 29.22 -34.90
N ALA A 9 4.16 28.81 -35.14
CA ALA A 9 5.16 28.68 -34.10
C ALA A 9 5.68 30.07 -33.71
N GLU A 10 5.39 30.52 -32.49
CA GLU A 10 6.03 31.70 -31.93
C GLU A 10 7.53 31.43 -31.64
N PRO A 11 8.41 32.44 -31.81
CA PRO A 11 9.82 32.28 -31.50
C PRO A 11 10.03 32.19 -29.99
N LEU A 12 10.72 31.14 -29.54
CA LEU A 12 11.16 30.98 -28.15
C LEU A 12 12.15 32.09 -27.78
N GLY A 13 11.61 33.21 -27.31
CA GLY A 13 12.36 34.28 -26.66
C GLY A 13 13.00 33.77 -25.38
N GLY A 14 14.33 33.70 -25.37
CA GLY A 14 15.11 33.21 -24.26
C GLY A 14 14.98 34.08 -23.00
N THR A 15 14.47 33.48 -21.95
CA THR A 15 15.00 33.62 -20.60
C THR A 15 15.33 32.21 -20.13
N ARG A 16 16.62 31.94 -19.83
CA ARG A 16 16.96 30.74 -19.05
C ARG A 16 16.53 31.04 -17.62
N ASP A 17 15.24 30.92 -17.36
CA ASP A 17 14.73 30.84 -16.01
C ASP A 17 15.40 29.61 -15.39
N THR A 18 16.32 29.87 -14.48
CA THR A 18 16.88 28.82 -13.63
C THR A 18 15.69 28.22 -12.89
N PRO A 19 15.39 26.91 -13.06
CA PRO A 19 14.26 26.32 -12.37
C PRO A 19 14.39 26.62 -10.88
N PRO A 20 13.32 27.07 -10.21
CA PRO A 20 13.39 27.35 -8.78
C PRO A 20 13.95 26.12 -8.07
N ALA A 21 14.89 26.33 -7.15
CA ALA A 21 15.58 25.29 -6.39
C ALA A 21 14.65 24.60 -5.37
N GLY A 22 13.54 24.03 -5.84
CA GLY A 22 12.48 23.43 -5.06
C GLY A 22 11.90 22.22 -5.76
N SER A 23 11.37 21.28 -4.96
CA SER A 23 10.71 20.10 -5.50
C SER A 23 9.36 20.46 -6.11
N GLU A 24 9.12 20.02 -7.34
CA GLU A 24 7.80 20.05 -8.02
C GLU A 24 6.71 19.32 -7.22
N PHE A 25 7.10 18.46 -6.27
CA PHE A 25 6.16 17.77 -5.36
C PHE A 25 5.53 18.70 -4.33
N ALA A 26 6.21 19.78 -3.92
CA ALA A 26 5.74 20.62 -2.82
C ALA A 26 4.43 21.37 -3.13
N PRO A 27 4.24 21.97 -4.33
CA PRO A 27 2.94 22.52 -4.73
C PRO A 27 1.82 21.48 -4.75
N LEU A 28 2.07 20.29 -5.33
CA LEU A 28 1.09 19.20 -5.37
C LEU A 28 0.68 18.77 -3.96
N LEU A 29 1.64 18.59 -3.06
CA LEU A 29 1.38 18.19 -1.67
C LEU A 29 0.52 19.22 -0.93
N ARG A 30 0.69 20.52 -1.21
CA ARG A 30 -0.17 21.57 -0.65
C ARG A 30 -1.61 21.44 -1.16
N THR A 31 -1.81 21.23 -2.46
CA THR A 31 -3.15 21.02 -3.04
C THR A 31 -3.83 19.80 -2.43
N VAL A 32 -3.14 18.66 -2.37
CA VAL A 32 -3.67 17.41 -1.81
C VAL A 32 -4.06 17.56 -0.33
N ARG A 33 -3.22 18.25 0.46
CA ARG A 33 -3.52 18.56 1.87
C ARG A 33 -4.70 19.53 2.00
N GLY A 34 -4.76 20.57 1.18
CA GLY A 34 -5.84 21.56 1.18
C GLY A 34 -7.20 20.95 0.84
N GLN A 35 -7.22 19.85 0.08
CA GLN A 35 -8.43 19.07 -0.23
C GLN A 35 -8.79 18.03 0.84
N GLY A 36 -8.02 17.93 1.93
CA GLY A 36 -8.28 16.94 2.99
C GLY A 36 -8.04 15.48 2.58
N LEU A 37 -7.39 15.23 1.42
CA LEU A 37 -7.21 13.87 0.89
C LEU A 37 -6.27 12.99 1.72
N LEU A 38 -5.52 13.59 2.66
CA LEU A 38 -4.63 12.88 3.58
C LEU A 38 -5.25 12.68 4.97
N GLU A 39 -6.52 13.04 5.16
CA GLU A 39 -7.22 12.79 6.42
C GLU A 39 -7.43 11.30 6.67
N ARG A 40 -7.24 10.87 7.92
CA ARG A 40 -7.32 9.46 8.28
C ARG A 40 -8.78 9.01 8.42
N ARG A 41 -9.15 7.95 7.71
CA ARG A 41 -10.50 7.35 7.76
C ARG A 41 -10.63 6.30 8.86
N ARG A 42 -10.49 6.72 10.14
CA ARG A 42 -10.39 5.80 11.30
C ARG A 42 -11.58 4.85 11.44
N THR A 43 -12.81 5.37 11.34
CA THR A 43 -14.03 4.56 11.46
C THR A 43 -14.12 3.51 10.36
N TRP A 44 -13.76 3.88 9.13
CA TRP A 44 -13.74 2.94 8.01
C TRP A 44 -12.74 1.81 8.27
N TYR A 45 -11.52 2.12 8.71
CA TYR A 45 -10.53 1.09 9.06
C TYR A 45 -10.97 0.22 10.23
N ALA A 46 -11.58 0.80 11.27
CA ALA A 46 -12.10 0.03 12.41
C ALA A 46 -13.15 -1.00 11.96
N LEU A 47 -14.10 -0.58 11.12
CA LEU A 47 -15.14 -1.47 10.55
C LEU A 47 -14.52 -2.51 9.60
N ALA A 48 -13.59 -2.11 8.75
CA ALA A 48 -12.91 -3.01 7.82
C ALA A 48 -12.09 -4.08 8.56
N ILE A 49 -11.36 -3.69 9.61
CA ILE A 49 -10.58 -4.60 10.47
C ILE A 49 -11.53 -5.56 11.19
N ALA A 50 -12.60 -5.06 11.82
CA ALA A 50 -13.56 -5.89 12.53
C ALA A 50 -14.23 -6.91 11.58
N GLY A 51 -14.71 -6.46 10.42
CA GLY A 51 -15.29 -7.35 9.42
C GLY A 51 -14.30 -8.40 8.90
N ASN A 52 -13.05 -8.01 8.64
CA ASN A 52 -12.00 -8.93 8.22
C ASN A 52 -11.67 -9.96 9.30
N ALA A 53 -11.57 -9.54 10.57
CA ALA A 53 -11.30 -10.42 11.70
C ALA A 53 -12.45 -11.42 11.92
N LEU A 54 -13.70 -10.98 11.83
CA LEU A 54 -14.87 -11.87 11.91
C LEU A 54 -14.89 -12.89 10.76
N ALA A 55 -14.57 -12.45 9.53
CA ALA A 55 -14.48 -13.35 8.39
C ALA A 55 -13.38 -14.41 8.57
N LEU A 56 -12.18 -14.01 9.02
CA LEU A 56 -11.10 -14.96 9.33
C LEU A 56 -11.51 -15.95 10.43
N ALA A 57 -12.13 -15.47 11.51
CA ALA A 57 -12.63 -16.33 12.58
C ALA A 57 -13.68 -17.32 12.06
N GLY A 58 -14.59 -16.88 11.20
CA GLY A 58 -15.60 -17.73 10.56
C GLY A 58 -14.98 -18.78 9.64
N ILE A 59 -13.95 -18.43 8.87
CA ILE A 59 -13.20 -19.34 8.00
C ILE A 59 -12.47 -20.40 8.83
N VAL A 60 -11.72 -19.99 9.87
CA VAL A 60 -11.03 -20.92 10.77
C VAL A 60 -12.01 -21.85 11.47
N THR A 61 -13.12 -21.31 11.98
CA THR A 61 -14.20 -22.12 12.57
C THR A 61 -14.76 -23.10 11.56
N GLY A 62 -15.00 -22.66 10.31
CA GLY A 62 -15.45 -23.52 9.22
C GLY A 62 -14.50 -24.69 8.97
N ILE A 63 -13.19 -24.43 8.87
CA ILE A 63 -12.15 -25.46 8.68
C ILE A 63 -12.17 -26.47 9.83
N VAL A 64 -12.28 -26.01 11.07
CA VAL A 64 -12.33 -26.89 12.25
C VAL A 64 -13.59 -27.76 12.23
N LEU A 65 -14.75 -27.19 11.90
CA LEU A 65 -16.03 -27.90 11.87
C LEU A 65 -16.15 -28.88 10.70
N THR A 66 -15.55 -28.57 9.55
CA THR A 66 -15.53 -29.49 8.40
C THR A 66 -14.55 -30.64 8.59
N GLY A 67 -13.54 -30.47 9.43
CA GLY A 67 -12.58 -31.52 9.80
C GLY A 67 -11.77 -32.03 8.60
N ASP A 68 -11.46 -33.33 8.62
CA ASP A 68 -10.74 -34.01 7.54
C ASP A 68 -11.67 -34.30 6.34
N SER A 69 -12.02 -33.24 5.63
CA SER A 69 -12.99 -33.28 4.54
C SER A 69 -12.55 -32.41 3.37
N TRP A 70 -12.82 -32.89 2.16
CA TRP A 70 -12.57 -32.14 0.92
C TRP A 70 -13.33 -30.82 0.86
N TRP A 71 -14.43 -30.68 1.61
CA TRP A 71 -15.18 -29.42 1.69
C TRP A 71 -14.35 -28.28 2.30
N SER A 72 -13.35 -28.58 3.14
CA SER A 72 -12.42 -27.59 3.69
C SER A 72 -11.66 -26.84 2.58
N LEU A 73 -11.45 -27.44 1.41
CA LEU A 73 -10.77 -26.78 0.29
C LEU A 73 -11.53 -25.57 -0.26
N LEU A 74 -12.87 -25.56 -0.16
CA LEU A 74 -13.68 -24.41 -0.59
C LEU A 74 -13.41 -23.16 0.25
N LEU A 75 -12.88 -23.32 1.47
CA LEU A 75 -12.52 -22.23 2.35
C LEU A 75 -11.15 -21.62 2.02
N ALA A 76 -10.30 -22.31 1.24
CA ALA A 76 -8.97 -21.82 0.91
C ALA A 76 -8.96 -20.53 0.06
N PRO A 77 -9.80 -20.38 -0.99
CA PRO A 77 -9.89 -19.12 -1.73
C PRO A 77 -10.38 -17.96 -0.85
N LEU A 78 -11.32 -18.22 0.07
CA LEU A 78 -11.78 -17.21 1.02
C LEU A 78 -10.63 -16.81 1.95
N LEU A 79 -9.92 -17.79 2.51
CA LEU A 79 -8.75 -17.53 3.35
C LEU A 79 -7.70 -16.70 2.60
N ALA A 80 -7.44 -16.98 1.32
CA ALA A 80 -6.51 -16.22 0.51
C ALA A 80 -6.94 -14.75 0.35
N VAL A 81 -8.22 -14.49 0.07
CA VAL A 81 -8.77 -13.13 -0.06
C VAL A 81 -8.66 -12.37 1.26
N PHE A 82 -9.10 -12.95 2.37
CA PHE A 82 -9.06 -12.29 3.68
C PHE A 82 -7.63 -12.21 4.25
N GLY A 83 -6.75 -13.14 3.88
CA GLY A 83 -5.32 -13.08 4.15
C GLY A 83 -4.65 -11.91 3.42
N ALA A 84 -4.93 -11.74 2.12
CA ALA A 84 -4.44 -10.59 1.36
C ALA A 84 -4.92 -9.27 1.96
N ARG A 85 -6.21 -9.16 2.32
CA ARG A 85 -6.74 -7.98 3.02
C ARG A 85 -6.02 -7.71 4.34
N THR A 86 -5.70 -8.76 5.11
CA THR A 86 -4.91 -8.65 6.34
C THR A 86 -3.54 -8.05 6.07
N ALA A 87 -2.88 -8.47 4.98
CA ALA A 87 -1.58 -7.93 4.58
C ALA A 87 -1.67 -6.45 4.21
N PHE A 88 -2.67 -6.05 3.43
CA PHE A 88 -2.88 -4.64 3.05
C PHE A 88 -3.20 -3.74 4.26
N ILE A 89 -3.96 -4.22 5.25
CA ILE A 89 -4.18 -3.46 6.49
C ILE A 89 -2.86 -3.26 7.24
N GLY A 90 -2.02 -4.31 7.34
CA GLY A 90 -0.68 -4.20 7.93
C GLY A 90 0.23 -3.23 7.17
N HIS A 91 0.16 -3.23 5.84
CA HIS A 91 0.85 -2.30 4.95
C HIS A 91 0.46 -0.84 5.21
N ASP A 92 -0.84 -0.55 5.23
CA ASP A 92 -1.35 0.81 5.46
C ASP A 92 -0.98 1.33 6.86
N ALA A 93 -0.90 0.42 7.84
CA ALA A 93 -0.35 0.73 9.15
C ALA A 93 1.14 1.12 9.07
N GLY A 94 1.96 0.39 8.29
CA GLY A 94 3.36 0.75 7.98
C GLY A 94 3.52 2.17 7.44
N HIS A 95 2.58 2.60 6.60
CA HIS A 95 2.53 3.96 6.05
C HIS A 95 1.89 5.01 6.96
N SER A 96 1.57 4.65 8.21
CA SER A 96 0.94 5.56 9.19
C SER A 96 -0.41 6.14 8.73
N GLN A 97 -1.14 5.44 7.85
CA GLN A 97 -2.42 5.87 7.29
C GLN A 97 -3.59 5.62 8.26
N ILE A 98 -3.45 4.65 9.16
CA ILE A 98 -4.55 4.21 10.04
C ILE A 98 -4.55 4.99 11.36
N ALA A 99 -3.44 4.90 12.11
CA ALA A 99 -3.32 5.47 13.45
C ALA A 99 -2.62 6.84 13.42
N ALA A 100 -2.92 7.69 14.40
CA ALA A 100 -2.28 9.00 14.53
C ALA A 100 -0.82 8.91 15.00
N GLY A 101 -0.49 7.90 15.80
CA GLY A 101 0.83 7.74 16.40
C GLY A 101 1.55 6.47 15.94
N LYS A 102 2.88 6.52 15.95
CA LYS A 102 3.77 5.42 15.55
C LYS A 102 3.52 4.14 16.37
N SER A 103 3.23 4.26 17.66
CA SER A 103 2.96 3.11 18.53
C SER A 103 1.70 2.35 18.12
N GLY A 104 0.60 3.08 17.84
CA GLY A 104 -0.65 2.45 17.38
C GLY A 104 -0.50 1.79 16.01
N ALA A 105 0.19 2.46 15.09
CA ALA A 105 0.50 1.92 13.77
C ALA A 105 1.35 0.63 13.87
N ARG A 106 2.36 0.62 14.74
CA ARG A 106 3.19 -0.55 15.01
C ARG A 106 2.39 -1.71 15.60
N VAL A 107 1.49 -1.47 16.54
CA VAL A 107 0.65 -2.54 17.11
C VAL A 107 -0.24 -3.17 16.05
N ILE A 108 -0.89 -2.36 15.20
CA ILE A 108 -1.69 -2.88 14.08
C ILE A 108 -0.82 -3.71 13.14
N GLY A 109 0.37 -3.21 12.78
CA GLY A 109 1.33 -3.92 11.94
C GLY A 109 1.79 -5.24 12.53
N LEU A 110 2.10 -5.30 13.83
CA LEU A 110 2.51 -6.54 14.52
C LEU A 110 1.38 -7.57 14.57
N ILE A 111 0.13 -7.14 14.83
CA ILE A 111 -1.01 -8.05 14.82
C ILE A 111 -1.21 -8.63 13.40
N HIS A 112 -1.21 -7.80 12.37
CA HIS A 112 -1.52 -8.24 11.02
C HIS A 112 -0.36 -9.03 10.37
N GLY A 113 0.88 -8.55 10.52
CA GLY A 113 2.06 -9.22 9.99
C GLY A 113 2.44 -10.46 10.80
N ASN A 114 2.77 -10.28 12.08
CA ASN A 114 3.35 -11.36 12.88
C ASN A 114 2.30 -12.38 13.32
N LEU A 115 1.22 -11.92 13.98
CA LEU A 115 0.25 -12.84 14.58
C LEU A 115 -0.62 -13.52 13.52
N LEU A 116 -1.21 -12.74 12.60
CA LEU A 116 -2.21 -13.27 11.66
C LEU A 116 -1.58 -13.91 10.42
N LEU A 117 -0.45 -13.39 9.92
CA LEU A 117 0.18 -13.88 8.69
C LEU A 117 1.47 -14.67 8.92
N GLY A 118 2.00 -14.70 10.15
CA GLY A 118 3.26 -15.38 10.46
C GLY A 118 4.50 -14.71 9.84
N MET A 119 4.39 -13.46 9.38
CA MET A 119 5.46 -12.71 8.72
C MET A 119 6.04 -11.65 9.66
N SER A 120 7.37 -11.49 9.69
CA SER A 120 7.99 -10.42 10.47
C SER A 120 7.62 -9.04 9.91
N TYR A 121 6.76 -8.31 10.63
CA TYR A 121 6.38 -6.94 10.27
C TYR A 121 7.59 -6.01 10.18
N ALA A 122 8.56 -6.14 11.10
CA ALA A 122 9.73 -5.27 11.12
C ALA A 122 10.62 -5.47 9.88
N TRP A 123 10.88 -6.73 9.51
CA TRP A 123 11.65 -7.05 8.31
C TRP A 123 10.92 -6.59 7.05
N TRP A 124 9.61 -6.87 6.95
CA TRP A 124 8.82 -6.47 5.80
C TRP A 124 8.79 -4.96 5.65
N ASN A 125 8.54 -4.21 6.73
CA ASN A 125 8.43 -2.75 6.70
C ASN A 125 9.77 -2.07 6.39
N ASP A 126 10.89 -2.62 6.87
CA ASP A 126 12.24 -2.17 6.50
C ASP A 126 12.51 -2.37 5.01
N LYS A 127 12.25 -3.57 4.48
CA LYS A 127 12.35 -3.86 3.05
C LYS A 127 11.46 -2.95 2.21
N HIS A 128 10.19 -2.84 2.58
CA HIS A 128 9.15 -2.10 1.88
C HIS A 128 9.46 -0.60 1.79
N ASN A 129 10.01 -0.02 2.87
CA ASN A 129 10.42 1.39 2.86
C ASN A 129 11.61 1.63 1.92
N ARG A 130 12.57 0.70 1.82
CA ARG A 130 13.67 0.83 0.85
C ARG A 130 13.18 0.76 -0.59
N HIS A 131 12.24 -0.15 -0.88
CA HIS A 131 11.56 -0.23 -2.17
C HIS A 131 10.91 1.11 -2.53
N HIS A 132 10.05 1.65 -1.66
CA HIS A 132 9.37 2.93 -1.92
C HIS A 132 10.30 4.14 -2.01
N ALA A 133 11.48 4.10 -1.37
CA ALA A 133 12.48 5.15 -1.51
C ALA A 133 13.22 5.11 -2.86
N ASN A 134 13.33 3.94 -3.50
CA ASN A 134 14.07 3.76 -4.75
C ASN A 134 13.37 2.79 -5.71
N PRO A 135 12.08 2.96 -6.03
CA PRO A 135 11.31 1.94 -6.74
C PRO A 135 11.89 1.66 -8.14
N ASN A 136 11.97 0.39 -8.51
CA ASN A 136 12.52 -0.11 -9.78
C ASN A 136 14.00 0.25 -10.02
N HIS A 137 14.74 0.69 -9.00
CA HIS A 137 16.16 0.95 -9.11
C HIS A 137 16.94 -0.34 -8.83
N ILE A 138 17.53 -0.95 -9.85
CA ILE A 138 18.21 -2.26 -9.80
C ILE A 138 19.15 -2.41 -8.59
N ASP A 139 19.99 -1.40 -8.32
CA ASP A 139 20.98 -1.49 -7.23
C ASP A 139 20.45 -1.19 -5.81
N LYS A 140 19.24 -0.64 -5.68
CA LYS A 140 18.75 -0.05 -4.42
C LYS A 140 17.42 -0.61 -3.96
N ASP A 141 16.61 -1.06 -4.91
CA ASP A 141 15.29 -1.63 -4.66
C ASP A 141 15.42 -3.12 -4.35
N PRO A 142 15.17 -3.54 -3.09
CA PRO A 142 15.25 -4.95 -2.72
C PRO A 142 14.20 -5.85 -3.41
N ASP A 143 13.22 -5.28 -4.13
CA ASP A 143 12.21 -6.05 -4.88
C ASP A 143 12.64 -6.42 -6.30
N VAL A 144 13.64 -5.75 -6.88
CA VAL A 144 14.13 -6.04 -8.25
C VAL A 144 15.57 -6.57 -8.30
N VAL A 145 16.23 -6.70 -7.15
CA VAL A 145 17.47 -7.49 -7.08
C VAL A 145 17.11 -8.93 -7.40
N ALA A 146 17.63 -9.43 -8.52
CA ALA A 146 17.53 -10.83 -8.88
C ALA A 146 18.37 -11.65 -7.89
N ASP A 147 17.76 -12.15 -6.83
CA ASP A 147 18.33 -13.29 -6.12
C ASP A 147 17.27 -14.09 -5.35
N VAL A 148 17.40 -15.42 -5.45
CA VAL A 148 16.57 -16.53 -4.95
C VAL A 148 15.56 -17.16 -5.94
N LEU A 149 15.08 -16.48 -6.98
CA LEU A 149 14.20 -17.09 -8.00
C LEU A 149 14.50 -16.60 -9.45
N VAL A 150 15.73 -16.75 -9.91
CA VAL A 150 16.07 -16.87 -11.35
C VAL A 150 16.80 -18.20 -11.55
#